data_AF-A0A4Q7M592-F1
#
_entry.id   AF-A0A4Q7M592-F1
#
_cell.length_a   1.000
_cell.length_b   1.000
_cell.length_c   1.000
_cell.angle_alpha   90.00
_cell.angle_beta   90.00
_cell.angle_gamma   90.00
#
_symmetry.space_group_name_H-M   'P 1'
#
loop_
_entity.id
_entity.type
_entity.pdbx_description
1 polymer ?
#
loop_
_entity_poly.entity_id
_entity_poly.type
_entity_poly.pdbx_seq_one_letter_code
_entity_poly.pdbx_strand_id
1 'polypeptide(L)'
;MSEAPGSVTVVTRVLIVDDDPLVRRLLHTVLTAQGIDVVGQAADGDEVVTQVAEHHPDVVLLDLQMPRLGGLGALDELRRAGLDVAVVVLSSFGTDETVLAALERGAVGFLGKDDDPDRIAQQVRVAASGRAVAGQQAVDALVRHVTADPARGVRAEAQSRLALLTDREREVASWLPHGLSNPQISARLYLGEGTVKSHLSSALTKLGLSGREQLAVLVDRAGATASLRAP
;
A
#
# COMPACT_ATOMS: atom_id res chain seq x y z
N MET A 1 2.03 -23.54 -53.32
CA MET A 1 1.46 -23.64 -51.95
C MET A 1 2.38 -22.80 -51.07
N SER A 2 1.87 -21.66 -50.60
CA SER A 2 2.64 -20.67 -49.84
C SER A 2 2.75 -21.13 -48.39
N GLU A 3 3.96 -21.43 -47.93
CA GLU A 3 4.24 -21.55 -46.49
C GLU A 3 4.03 -20.18 -45.84
N ALA A 4 3.17 -20.14 -44.83
CA ALA A 4 3.02 -18.97 -43.97
C ALA A 4 4.30 -18.82 -43.12
N PRO A 5 4.82 -17.60 -42.91
CA PRO A 5 5.95 -17.40 -42.00
C PRO A 5 5.54 -17.87 -40.61
N GLY A 6 6.33 -18.76 -40.02
CA GLY A 6 6.13 -19.26 -38.66
C GLY A 6 5.98 -18.10 -37.69
N SER A 7 4.85 -18.04 -37.01
CA SER A 7 4.60 -17.08 -35.95
C SER A 7 5.71 -17.22 -34.91
N VAL A 8 6.61 -16.24 -34.83
CA VAL A 8 7.55 -16.14 -33.71
C VAL A 8 6.68 -15.90 -32.48
N THR A 9 6.42 -16.94 -31.70
CA THR A 9 5.82 -16.79 -30.38
C THR A 9 6.85 -16.06 -29.53
N VAL A 10 6.65 -14.75 -29.34
CA VAL A 10 7.47 -13.93 -28.46
C VAL A 10 7.24 -14.46 -27.04
N VAL A 11 8.26 -15.12 -26.50
CA VAL A 11 8.25 -15.63 -25.12
C VAL A 11 8.52 -14.45 -24.21
N THR A 12 7.62 -14.20 -23.25
CA THR A 12 7.79 -13.13 -22.27
C THR A 12 8.97 -13.44 -21.34
N ARG A 13 9.87 -12.48 -21.20
CA ARG A 13 11.12 -12.58 -20.44
C ARG A 13 11.00 -11.84 -19.11
N VAL A 14 11.23 -12.52 -18.00
CA VAL A 14 11.03 -11.97 -16.64
C VAL A 14 12.30 -12.05 -15.82
N LEU A 15 12.60 -10.95 -15.12
CA LEU A 15 13.56 -10.90 -14.03
C LEU A 15 12.80 -10.93 -12.69
N ILE A 16 13.23 -11.77 -11.75
CA ILE A 16 12.65 -11.82 -10.39
C ILE A 16 13.64 -11.22 -9.40
N VAL A 17 13.19 -10.29 -8.57
CA VAL A 17 13.99 -9.62 -7.54
C VAL A 17 13.23 -9.69 -6.22
N ASP A 18 13.70 -10.55 -5.31
CA ASP A 18 13.08 -10.80 -4.01
C ASP A 18 14.15 -11.36 -3.06
N ASP A 19 14.21 -10.97 -1.79
CA ASP A 19 15.23 -11.44 -0.86
C ASP A 19 14.96 -12.89 -0.40
N ASP A 20 13.71 -13.35 -0.44
CA ASP A 20 13.31 -14.70 -0.04
C ASP A 20 13.60 -15.74 -1.16
N PRO A 21 14.56 -16.67 -0.92
CA PRO A 21 14.89 -17.71 -1.90
C PRO A 21 13.72 -18.67 -2.19
N LEU A 22 12.78 -18.84 -1.27
CA LEU A 22 11.60 -19.69 -1.48
C LEU A 22 10.63 -19.01 -2.46
N VAL A 23 10.39 -17.71 -2.31
CA VAL A 23 9.53 -16.93 -3.23
C VAL A 23 10.12 -16.95 -4.64
N ARG A 24 11.42 -16.70 -4.80
CA ARG A 24 12.07 -16.75 -6.12
C ARG A 24 11.92 -18.12 -6.80
N ARG A 25 12.09 -19.22 -6.05
CA ARG A 25 11.90 -20.59 -6.56
C ARG A 25 10.46 -20.90 -6.95
N LEU A 26 9.50 -20.47 -6.13
CA LEU A 26 8.08 -20.65 -6.40
C LEU A 26 7.68 -19.90 -7.67
N LEU A 27 7.98 -18.60 -7.75
CA LEU A 27 7.67 -17.77 -8.92
C LEU A 27 8.35 -18.30 -10.17
N HIS A 28 9.61 -18.72 -10.09
CA HIS A 28 10.29 -19.34 -11.23
C HIS A 28 9.53 -20.58 -11.73
N THR A 29 9.14 -21.47 -10.82
CA THR A 29 8.43 -22.71 -11.16
C THR A 29 7.07 -22.42 -11.81
N VAL A 30 6.31 -21.50 -11.21
CA VAL A 30 4.98 -21.09 -11.70
C VAL A 30 5.07 -20.43 -13.07
N LEU A 31 5.95 -19.45 -13.25
CA LEU A 31 6.08 -18.71 -14.50
C LEU A 31 6.57 -19.60 -15.65
N THR A 32 7.56 -20.46 -15.37
CA THR A 32 8.08 -21.41 -16.37
C THR A 32 6.99 -22.38 -16.83
N ALA A 33 6.17 -22.89 -15.89
CA ALA A 33 5.06 -23.78 -16.23
C ALA A 33 3.99 -23.10 -17.12
N GLN A 34 3.92 -21.77 -17.09
CA GLN A 34 3.00 -20.94 -17.87
C GLN A 34 3.61 -20.47 -19.21
N GLY A 35 4.81 -20.95 -19.56
CA GLY A 35 5.51 -20.60 -20.80
C GLY A 35 6.16 -19.22 -20.78
N ILE A 36 6.45 -18.68 -19.59
CA ILE A 36 7.19 -17.42 -19.39
C ILE A 36 8.65 -17.77 -19.07
N ASP A 37 9.58 -17.10 -19.73
CA ASP A 37 11.02 -17.32 -19.56
C ASP A 37 11.56 -16.47 -18.41
N VAL A 38 12.12 -17.10 -17.38
CA VAL A 38 12.74 -16.40 -16.26
C VAL A 38 14.23 -16.27 -16.53
N VAL A 39 14.62 -15.10 -17.02
CA VAL A 39 15.95 -14.83 -17.58
C VAL A 39 17.01 -14.52 -16.52
N GLY A 40 16.60 -14.21 -15.29
CA GLY A 40 17.49 -13.89 -14.20
C GLY A 40 16.78 -13.85 -12.86
N GLN A 41 17.57 -13.87 -11.78
CA GLN A 41 17.09 -13.70 -10.41
C GLN A 41 18.10 -12.87 -9.61
N ALA A 42 17.60 -11.94 -8.81
CA ALA A 42 18.39 -11.17 -7.85
C ALA A 42 17.79 -11.27 -6.44
N ALA A 43 18.64 -11.11 -5.43
CA ALA A 43 18.24 -11.18 -4.03
C ALA A 43 18.04 -9.79 -3.38
N ASP A 44 18.34 -8.72 -4.11
CA ASP A 44 18.25 -7.35 -3.58
C ASP A 44 18.09 -6.33 -4.73
N GLY A 45 17.64 -5.12 -4.39
CA GLY A 45 17.37 -4.07 -5.35
C GLY A 45 18.63 -3.43 -5.95
N ASP A 46 19.78 -3.51 -5.27
CA ASP A 46 21.04 -2.96 -5.79
C ASP A 46 21.60 -3.74 -6.99
N GLU A 47 21.12 -4.97 -7.19
CA GLU A 47 21.46 -5.81 -8.33
C GLU A 47 20.58 -5.52 -9.57
N VAL A 48 19.47 -4.81 -9.41
CA VAL A 48 18.42 -4.69 -10.45
C VAL A 48 18.93 -4.08 -11.76
N VAL A 49 19.74 -3.01 -11.68
CA VAL A 49 20.21 -2.28 -12.88
C VAL A 49 21.14 -3.16 -13.69
N THR A 50 22.08 -3.84 -13.02
CA THR A 50 23.01 -4.78 -13.64
C THR A 50 22.25 -5.92 -14.33
N GLN A 51 21.29 -6.52 -13.62
CA GLN A 51 20.50 -7.64 -14.13
C GLN A 51 19.60 -7.25 -15.31
N VAL A 52 18.97 -6.08 -15.27
CA VAL A 52 18.17 -5.58 -16.40
C VAL A 52 19.04 -5.29 -17.62
N ALA A 53 20.21 -4.68 -17.41
CA ALA A 53 21.16 -4.38 -18.48
C ALA A 53 21.75 -5.64 -19.12
N GLU A 54 21.99 -6.69 -18.33
CA GLU A 54 22.56 -7.96 -18.81
C GLU A 54 21.51 -8.83 -19.51
N HIS A 55 20.33 -8.96 -18.92
CA HIS A 55 19.33 -9.94 -19.37
C HIS A 55 18.27 -9.34 -20.29
N HIS A 56 18.11 -8.02 -20.35
CA HIS A 56 17.06 -7.34 -21.13
C HIS A 56 15.67 -7.98 -20.96
N PRO A 57 15.16 -8.10 -19.72
CA PRO A 57 13.83 -8.66 -19.47
C PRO A 57 12.75 -7.72 -20.03
N ASP A 58 11.59 -8.28 -20.36
CA ASP A 58 10.39 -7.50 -20.69
C ASP A 58 9.75 -6.95 -19.42
N VAL A 59 9.80 -7.73 -18.33
CA VAL A 59 9.19 -7.38 -17.04
C VAL A 59 10.13 -7.71 -15.88
N VAL A 60 10.19 -6.82 -14.90
CA VAL A 60 10.80 -7.08 -13.58
C VAL A 60 9.69 -7.31 -12.56
N LEU A 61 9.70 -8.48 -11.90
CA LEU A 61 8.95 -8.71 -10.67
C LEU A 61 9.81 -8.28 -9.49
N LEU A 62 9.37 -7.26 -8.74
CA LEU A 62 10.20 -6.57 -7.76
C LEU A 62 9.54 -6.55 -6.38
N ASP A 63 10.18 -7.15 -5.38
CA ASP A 63 9.80 -6.98 -3.99
C ASP A 63 10.13 -5.57 -3.48
N LEU A 64 9.35 -5.08 -2.52
CA LEU A 64 9.57 -3.76 -1.91
C LEU A 64 10.52 -3.80 -0.71
N GLN A 65 10.56 -4.92 0.01
CA GLN A 65 11.33 -5.05 1.25
C GLN A 65 12.57 -5.89 1.00
N MET A 66 13.71 -5.24 0.83
CA MET A 66 15.00 -5.91 0.63
C MET A 66 16.07 -5.25 1.52
N PRO A 67 17.08 -6.01 1.98
CA PRO A 67 17.96 -5.59 3.07
C PRO A 67 18.94 -4.45 2.72
N ARG A 68 19.45 -4.35 1.48
CA ARG A 68 20.40 -3.30 1.09
C ARG A 68 19.71 -2.14 0.40
N LEU A 69 18.99 -2.40 -0.69
CA LEU A 69 18.21 -1.42 -1.43
C LEU A 69 16.79 -1.96 -1.64
N GLY A 70 15.81 -1.36 -0.96
CA GLY A 70 14.40 -1.72 -1.14
C GLY A 70 13.85 -1.38 -2.54
N GLY A 71 12.70 -1.96 -2.89
CA GLY A 71 12.12 -1.87 -4.24
C GLY A 71 11.82 -0.44 -4.71
N LEU A 72 11.44 0.48 -3.82
CA LEU A 72 11.27 1.89 -4.19
C LEU A 72 12.59 2.54 -4.61
N GLY A 73 13.69 2.21 -3.92
CA GLY A 73 15.03 2.66 -4.29
C GLY A 73 15.48 2.05 -5.61
N ALA A 74 15.21 0.76 -5.81
CA ALA A 74 15.49 0.05 -7.06
C ALA A 74 14.77 0.67 -8.27
N LEU A 75 13.50 1.09 -8.12
CA LEU A 75 12.77 1.85 -9.15
C LEU A 75 13.46 3.18 -9.48
N ASP A 76 13.94 3.90 -8.46
CA ASP A 76 14.66 5.16 -8.66
C ASP A 76 16.01 4.94 -9.38
N GLU A 77 16.71 3.84 -9.11
CA GLU A 77 17.94 3.45 -9.82
C GLU A 77 17.67 3.11 -11.29
N LEU A 78 16.64 2.31 -11.59
CA LEU A 78 16.26 1.95 -12.97
C LEU A 78 15.94 3.19 -13.80
N ARG A 79 15.17 4.12 -13.21
CA ARG A 79 14.85 5.41 -13.84
C ARG A 79 16.10 6.25 -14.08
N ARG A 80 17.00 6.34 -13.10
CA ARG A 80 18.25 7.11 -13.22
C ARG A 80 19.20 6.51 -14.27
N ALA A 81 19.19 5.19 -14.44
CA ALA A 81 19.92 4.49 -15.50
C ALA A 81 19.28 4.66 -16.89
N GLY A 82 18.06 5.20 -16.99
CA GLY A 82 17.34 5.35 -18.25
C GLY A 82 16.90 4.02 -18.87
N LEU A 83 16.73 2.98 -18.06
CA LEU A 83 16.31 1.66 -18.51
C LEU A 83 14.78 1.63 -18.60
N ASP A 84 14.26 1.44 -19.83
CA ASP A 84 12.83 1.30 -20.09
C ASP A 84 12.43 -0.17 -19.96
N VAL A 85 12.00 -0.55 -18.75
CA VAL A 85 11.51 -1.89 -18.43
C VAL A 85 10.24 -1.81 -17.61
N ALA A 86 9.27 -2.69 -17.89
CA ALA A 86 8.04 -2.74 -17.12
C ALA A 86 8.32 -3.35 -15.74
N VAL A 87 7.98 -2.63 -14.66
CA VAL A 87 8.16 -3.14 -13.29
C VAL A 87 6.81 -3.44 -12.65
N VAL A 88 6.62 -4.69 -12.25
CA VAL A 88 5.46 -5.15 -11.47
C VAL A 88 5.94 -5.45 -10.06
N VAL A 89 5.33 -4.78 -9.09
CA VAL A 89 5.72 -4.86 -7.70
C VAL A 89 5.04 -6.06 -7.01
N LEU A 90 5.81 -6.83 -6.26
CA LEU A 90 5.31 -7.88 -5.35
C LEU A 90 5.04 -7.27 -3.97
N SER A 91 3.91 -7.61 -3.36
CA SER A 91 3.50 -7.07 -2.07
C SER A 91 2.89 -8.14 -1.18
N SER A 92 3.48 -8.39 -0.02
CA SER A 92 2.86 -9.17 1.05
C SER A 92 1.96 -8.32 1.95
N PHE A 93 2.26 -7.03 2.11
CA PHE A 93 1.66 -6.12 3.10
C PHE A 93 1.67 -4.64 2.65
N GLY A 94 1.40 -4.36 1.37
CA GLY A 94 1.40 -3.00 0.86
C GLY A 94 0.33 -2.14 1.55
N THR A 95 0.77 -1.15 2.33
CA THR A 95 -0.11 -0.04 2.69
C THR A 95 -0.39 0.80 1.44
N ASP A 96 -1.54 1.46 1.38
CA ASP A 96 -1.94 2.26 0.22
C ASP A 96 -0.86 3.31 -0.17
N GLU A 97 -0.11 3.82 0.80
CA GLU A 97 0.98 4.78 0.60
C GLU A 97 2.17 4.17 -0.15
N THR A 98 2.49 2.90 0.11
CA THR A 98 3.64 2.24 -0.50
C THR A 98 3.35 1.88 -1.96
N VAL A 99 2.11 1.48 -2.25
CA VAL A 99 1.61 1.24 -3.61
C VAL A 99 1.67 2.54 -4.42
N LEU A 100 1.17 3.64 -3.86
CA LEU A 100 1.20 4.94 -4.51
C LEU A 100 2.65 5.40 -4.79
N ALA A 101 3.53 5.26 -3.81
CA ALA A 101 4.95 5.62 -3.95
C ALA A 101 5.64 4.84 -5.08
N ALA A 102 5.27 3.57 -5.31
CA ALA A 102 5.84 2.78 -6.40
C ALA A 102 5.25 3.17 -7.77
N LEU A 103 3.95 3.50 -7.84
CA LEU A 103 3.30 4.04 -9.05
C LEU A 103 3.94 5.37 -9.49
N GLU A 104 4.15 6.30 -8.57
CA GLU A 104 4.86 7.56 -8.84
C GLU A 104 6.29 7.32 -9.34
N ARG A 105 6.87 6.18 -8.95
CA ARG A 105 8.20 5.73 -9.39
C ARG A 105 8.21 4.92 -10.68
N GLY A 106 7.06 4.77 -11.33
CA GLY A 106 6.95 4.15 -12.65
C GLY A 106 6.68 2.65 -12.63
N ALA A 107 6.31 2.08 -11.47
CA ALA A 107 5.75 0.73 -11.45
C ALA A 107 4.45 0.69 -12.26
N VAL A 108 4.26 -0.37 -13.04
CA VAL A 108 3.13 -0.52 -13.96
C VAL A 108 2.06 -1.48 -13.46
N GLY A 109 2.30 -2.17 -12.33
CA GLY A 109 1.37 -3.13 -11.75
C GLY A 109 1.81 -3.62 -10.36
N PHE A 110 0.88 -4.31 -9.69
CA PHE A 110 1.07 -4.88 -8.36
C PHE A 110 0.48 -6.28 -8.28
N LEU A 111 1.16 -7.14 -7.54
CA LEU A 111 0.73 -8.51 -7.26
C LEU A 111 0.89 -8.80 -5.77
N GLY A 112 -0.08 -9.51 -5.21
CA GLY A 112 0.08 -10.11 -3.89
C GLY A 112 1.11 -11.24 -3.93
N LYS A 113 1.94 -11.43 -2.91
CA LYS A 113 2.80 -12.63 -2.83
C LYS A 113 1.97 -13.94 -2.71
N ASP A 114 0.71 -13.83 -2.29
CA ASP A 114 -0.26 -14.93 -2.19
C ASP A 114 -1.24 -14.99 -3.39
N ASP A 115 -1.02 -14.20 -4.45
CA ASP A 115 -1.90 -14.21 -5.61
C ASP A 115 -1.85 -15.56 -6.35
N ASP A 116 -2.97 -15.91 -6.99
CA ASP A 116 -3.08 -17.13 -7.78
C ASP A 116 -2.01 -17.18 -8.90
N PRO A 117 -1.32 -18.32 -9.10
CA PRO A 117 -0.32 -18.52 -10.14
C PRO A 117 -0.75 -18.07 -11.55
N ASP A 118 -2.00 -18.33 -11.95
CA ASP A 118 -2.51 -17.96 -13.26
C ASP A 118 -2.69 -16.44 -13.36
N ARG A 119 -3.10 -15.79 -12.26
CA ARG A 119 -3.21 -14.33 -12.16
C ARG A 119 -1.85 -13.65 -12.27
N ILE A 120 -0.82 -14.19 -11.60
CA ILE A 120 0.56 -13.69 -11.70
C ILE A 120 1.04 -13.75 -13.15
N ALA A 121 0.88 -14.90 -13.82
CA ALA A 121 1.29 -15.08 -15.21
C ALA A 121 0.51 -14.20 -16.20
N GLN A 122 -0.78 -13.97 -15.95
CA GLN A 122 -1.58 -13.04 -16.73
C GLN A 122 -1.06 -11.61 -16.59
N GLN A 123 -0.82 -11.15 -15.36
CA GLN A 123 -0.36 -9.80 -15.09
C GLN A 123 1.02 -9.52 -15.69
N VAL A 124 1.92 -10.49 -15.65
CA VAL A 124 3.24 -10.42 -16.32
C VAL A 124 3.07 -10.24 -17.83
N ARG A 125 2.27 -11.08 -18.49
CA ARG A 125 2.05 -10.99 -19.94
C ARG A 125 1.45 -9.65 -20.35
N VAL A 126 0.55 -9.14 -19.53
CA VAL A 126 -0.08 -7.83 -19.73
C VAL A 126 0.94 -6.70 -19.59
N ALA A 127 1.77 -6.72 -18.54
CA ALA A 127 2.84 -5.73 -18.35
C ALA A 127 3.86 -5.76 -19.50
N ALA A 128 4.26 -6.95 -19.95
CA ALA A 128 5.17 -7.13 -21.08
C ALA A 128 4.63 -6.56 -22.40
N SER A 129 3.30 -6.48 -22.57
CA SER A 129 2.67 -5.92 -23.77
C SER A 129 2.70 -4.39 -23.86
N GLY A 130 3.38 -3.71 -22.91
CA GLY A 130 3.42 -2.25 -22.83
C GLY A 130 2.08 -1.64 -22.39
N ARG A 131 1.13 -2.47 -21.96
CA ARG A 131 -0.12 -2.01 -21.36
C ARG A 131 0.11 -1.89 -19.86
N ALA A 132 0.19 -0.66 -19.36
CA ALA A 132 0.10 -0.41 -17.93
C ALA A 132 -1.25 -0.96 -17.43
N VAL A 133 -1.20 -2.01 -16.63
CA VAL A 133 -2.38 -2.53 -15.94
C VAL A 133 -2.15 -2.35 -14.47
N ALA A 134 -2.52 -1.14 -14.03
CA ALA A 134 -2.84 -0.92 -12.64
C ALA A 134 -3.86 -2.01 -12.24
N GLY A 135 -3.46 -2.94 -11.38
CA GLY A 135 -4.40 -3.88 -10.77
C GLY A 135 -5.50 -3.09 -10.03
N GLN A 136 -6.64 -3.74 -9.72
CA GLN A 136 -7.76 -3.07 -9.06
C GLN A 136 -7.32 -2.25 -7.83
N GLN A 137 -6.35 -2.74 -7.04
CA GLN A 137 -5.77 -2.02 -5.91
C GLN A 137 -5.00 -0.74 -6.30
N ALA A 138 -4.28 -0.75 -7.42
CA ALA A 138 -3.57 0.42 -7.94
C ALA A 138 -4.53 1.43 -8.58
N VAL A 139 -5.59 0.97 -9.25
CA VAL A 139 -6.68 1.84 -9.72
C VAL A 139 -7.41 2.44 -8.54
N ASP A 140 -7.73 1.66 -7.50
CA ASP A 140 -8.39 2.16 -6.29
C ASP A 140 -7.48 3.12 -5.51
N ALA A 141 -6.16 2.86 -5.42
CA ALA A 141 -5.18 3.78 -4.83
C ALA A 141 -5.06 5.08 -5.65
N LEU A 142 -5.01 4.99 -6.98
CA LEU A 142 -4.91 6.15 -7.88
C LEU A 142 -6.21 6.96 -7.89
N VAL A 143 -7.38 6.31 -7.90
CA VAL A 143 -8.69 6.96 -7.77
C VAL A 143 -8.78 7.64 -6.41
N ARG A 144 -8.38 6.98 -5.31
CA ARG A 144 -8.31 7.63 -3.98
C ARG A 144 -7.36 8.83 -3.97
N HIS A 145 -6.24 8.78 -4.69
CA HIS A 145 -5.29 9.89 -4.77
C HIS A 145 -5.77 11.05 -5.66
N VAL A 146 -6.34 10.76 -6.84
CA VAL A 146 -6.84 11.75 -7.80
C VAL A 146 -8.15 12.39 -7.35
N THR A 147 -8.95 11.69 -6.53
CA THR A 147 -10.22 12.22 -5.98
C THR A 147 -10.07 12.87 -4.60
N ALA A 148 -8.90 12.82 -3.97
CA ALA A 148 -8.69 13.39 -2.64
C ALA A 148 -8.06 14.79 -2.69
N ASP A 149 -8.85 15.78 -2.30
CA ASP A 149 -8.37 16.71 -1.28
C ASP A 149 -7.98 15.87 -0.05
N PRO A 150 -6.67 15.74 0.31
CA PRO A 150 -6.18 14.81 1.34
C PRO A 150 -6.88 14.97 2.69
N ALA A 151 -7.39 16.18 2.98
CA ALA A 151 -8.12 16.48 4.20
C ALA A 151 -9.51 15.82 4.24
N ARG A 152 -10.10 15.43 3.11
CA ARG A 152 -11.45 14.85 3.04
C ARG A 152 -11.46 13.34 3.23
N GLY A 153 -10.48 12.62 2.69
CA GLY A 153 -10.35 11.16 2.87
C GLY A 153 -10.00 10.79 4.30
N VAL A 154 -8.97 11.44 4.86
CA VAL A 154 -8.57 11.28 6.27
C VAL A 154 -9.70 11.68 7.22
N ARG A 155 -10.45 12.74 6.89
CA ARG A 155 -11.63 13.15 7.66
C ARG A 155 -12.76 12.14 7.57
N ALA A 156 -13.06 11.61 6.38
CA ALA A 156 -14.14 10.64 6.19
C ALA A 156 -13.85 9.31 6.91
N GLU A 157 -12.60 8.84 6.89
CA GLU A 157 -12.19 7.66 7.65
C GLU A 157 -12.28 7.92 9.16
N ALA A 158 -11.75 9.05 9.63
CA ALA A 158 -11.82 9.42 11.03
C ALA A 158 -13.29 9.59 11.51
N GLN A 159 -14.15 10.17 10.68
CA GLN A 159 -15.60 10.27 10.94
C GLN A 159 -16.26 8.90 11.03
N SER A 160 -15.93 7.98 10.12
CA SER A 160 -16.45 6.60 10.11
C SER A 160 -16.02 5.82 11.35
N ARG A 161 -14.76 5.98 11.79
CA ARG A 161 -14.28 5.36 13.03
C ARG A 161 -14.99 5.95 14.25
N LEU A 162 -15.11 7.28 14.34
CA LEU A 162 -15.87 7.88 15.42
C LEU A 162 -17.32 7.42 15.40
N ALA A 163 -17.94 7.18 14.22
CA ALA A 163 -19.32 6.69 14.08
C ALA A 163 -19.62 5.44 14.92
N LEU A 164 -18.61 4.62 15.23
CA LEU A 164 -18.73 3.43 16.09
C LEU A 164 -18.95 3.74 17.59
N LEU A 165 -18.70 4.97 18.01
CA LEU A 165 -18.91 5.42 19.39
C LEU A 165 -20.37 5.81 19.64
N THR A 166 -20.84 5.62 20.87
CA THR A 166 -22.09 6.22 21.33
C THR A 166 -21.97 7.74 21.40
N ASP A 167 -23.10 8.44 21.43
CA ASP A 167 -23.13 9.90 21.51
C ASP A 167 -22.35 10.44 22.71
N ARG A 168 -22.46 9.78 23.89
CA ARG A 168 -21.73 10.18 25.09
C ARG A 168 -20.23 9.89 25.03
N GLU A 169 -19.82 8.76 24.47
CA GLU A 169 -18.39 8.48 24.26
C GLU A 169 -17.77 9.51 23.31
N ARG A 170 -18.48 9.85 22.24
CA ARG A 170 -18.05 10.83 21.23
C ARG A 170 -17.98 12.25 21.80
N GLU A 171 -18.99 12.65 22.57
CA GLU A 171 -19.03 13.95 23.24
C GLU A 171 -17.89 14.08 24.27
N VAL A 172 -17.63 13.06 25.09
CA VAL A 172 -16.49 13.06 26.01
C VAL A 172 -15.16 13.12 25.26
N ALA A 173 -14.99 12.34 24.19
CA ALA A 173 -13.77 12.32 23.38
C ALA A 173 -13.52 13.64 22.63
N SER A 174 -14.58 14.38 22.27
CA SER A 174 -14.50 15.65 21.52
C SER A 174 -13.67 16.74 22.20
N TRP A 175 -13.46 16.63 23.52
CA TRP A 175 -12.68 17.57 24.33
C TRP A 175 -11.19 17.24 24.44
N LEU A 176 -10.78 16.03 24.05
CA LEU A 176 -9.40 15.57 24.16
C LEU A 176 -8.38 16.36 23.31
N PRO A 177 -8.71 16.86 22.10
CA PRO A 177 -7.77 17.67 21.31
C PRO A 177 -7.28 18.95 22.04
N HIS A 178 -8.05 19.43 23.02
CA HIS A 178 -7.68 20.59 23.85
C HIS A 178 -6.68 20.25 24.97
N GLY A 179 -6.28 18.98 25.10
CA GLY A 179 -5.37 18.52 26.16
C GLY A 179 -6.00 18.49 27.56
N LEU A 180 -7.32 18.54 27.67
CA LEU A 180 -8.02 18.62 28.97
C LEU A 180 -7.92 17.32 29.77
N SER A 181 -7.69 17.43 31.07
CA SER A 181 -7.70 16.31 32.01
C SER A 181 -9.13 15.80 32.29
N ASN A 182 -9.26 14.59 32.84
CA ASN A 182 -10.59 14.03 33.16
C ASN A 182 -11.41 14.93 34.12
N PRO A 183 -10.84 15.53 35.18
CA PRO A 183 -11.53 16.53 36.00
C PRO A 183 -12.02 17.75 35.19
N GLN A 184 -11.21 18.24 34.25
CA GLN A 184 -11.56 19.40 33.42
C GLN A 184 -12.68 19.10 32.42
N ILE A 185 -12.76 17.87 31.91
CA ILE A 185 -13.85 17.39 31.04
C ILE A 185 -15.11 17.14 31.88
N SER A 186 -14.95 16.55 33.07
CA SER A 186 -16.01 16.30 34.06
C SER A 186 -16.75 17.59 34.42
N ALA A 187 -16.01 18.67 34.72
CA ALA A 187 -16.57 19.99 35.03
C ALA A 187 -17.33 20.63 33.86
N ARG A 188 -16.92 20.37 32.61
CA ARG A 188 -17.56 20.93 31.41
C ARG A 188 -18.84 20.20 31.03
N LEU A 189 -18.85 18.88 31.19
CA LEU A 189 -19.98 18.03 30.82
C LEU A 189 -20.93 17.75 31.99
N TYR A 190 -20.66 18.29 33.18
CA TYR A 190 -21.38 18.02 34.43
C TYR A 190 -21.50 16.51 34.72
N LEU A 191 -20.42 15.77 34.44
CA LEU A 191 -20.30 14.33 34.68
C LEU A 191 -19.42 14.08 35.91
N GLY A 192 -19.42 12.85 36.43
CA GLY A 192 -18.41 12.41 37.39
C GLY A 192 -17.11 11.99 36.71
N GLU A 193 -15.96 12.19 37.37
CA GLU A 193 -14.64 11.84 36.80
C GLU A 193 -14.53 10.35 36.45
N GLY A 194 -15.10 9.47 37.28
CA GLY A 194 -15.17 8.04 37.02
C GLY A 194 -15.99 7.70 35.77
N THR A 195 -17.05 8.46 35.51
CA THR A 195 -17.89 8.32 34.31
C THR A 195 -17.13 8.74 33.05
N VAL A 196 -16.38 9.85 33.11
CA VAL A 196 -15.48 10.28 32.01
C VAL A 196 -14.44 9.20 31.72
N LYS A 197 -13.79 8.66 32.77
CA LYS A 197 -12.80 7.58 32.62
C LYS A 197 -13.41 6.34 31.97
N SER A 198 -14.62 5.96 32.37
CA SER A 198 -15.33 4.80 31.82
C SER A 198 -15.64 4.99 30.33
N HIS A 199 -16.21 6.14 29.94
CA HIS A 199 -16.50 6.44 28.53
C HIS A 199 -15.24 6.46 27.66
N LEU A 200 -14.15 7.07 28.13
CA LEU A 200 -12.88 7.07 27.39
C LEU A 200 -12.29 5.66 27.26
N SER A 201 -12.35 4.85 28.32
CA SER A 201 -11.90 3.46 28.28
C SER A 201 -12.72 2.63 27.30
N SER A 202 -14.05 2.76 27.29
CA SER A 202 -14.92 2.08 26.34
C SER A 202 -14.66 2.53 24.90
N ALA A 203 -14.42 3.83 24.68
CA ALA A 203 -14.08 4.36 23.36
C ALA A 203 -12.75 3.82 22.83
N LEU A 204 -11.70 3.78 23.66
CA LEU A 204 -10.40 3.22 23.29
C LEU A 204 -10.52 1.74 22.90
N THR A 205 -11.25 0.95 23.70
CA THR A 205 -11.50 -0.47 23.43
C THR A 205 -12.26 -0.68 22.12
N LYS A 206 -13.34 0.07 21.88
CA LYS A 206 -14.15 -0.03 20.64
C LYS A 206 -13.35 0.32 19.39
N LEU A 207 -12.40 1.23 19.51
CA LEU A 207 -11.62 1.75 18.38
C LEU A 207 -10.25 1.06 18.21
N GLY A 208 -9.90 0.13 19.11
CA GLY A 208 -8.61 -0.56 19.13
C GLY A 208 -7.42 0.36 19.38
N LEU A 209 -7.61 1.44 20.15
CA LEU A 209 -6.59 2.45 20.42
C LEU A 209 -5.88 2.19 21.74
N SER A 210 -4.57 2.43 21.77
CA SER A 210 -3.72 2.12 22.93
C SER A 210 -3.63 3.27 23.95
N GLY A 211 -4.12 4.45 23.60
CA GLY A 211 -3.99 5.63 24.46
C GLY A 211 -4.90 6.79 24.07
N ARG A 212 -5.16 7.67 25.03
CA ARG A 212 -6.03 8.84 24.87
C ARG A 212 -5.48 9.85 23.86
N GLU A 213 -4.17 9.86 23.66
CA GLU A 213 -3.44 10.70 22.70
C GLU A 213 -3.83 10.31 21.26
N GLN A 214 -3.92 9.00 20.98
CA GLN A 214 -4.38 8.50 19.68
C GLN A 214 -5.85 8.85 19.44
N LEU A 215 -6.67 8.79 20.50
CA LEU A 215 -8.08 9.19 20.42
C LEU A 215 -8.23 10.70 20.17
N ALA A 216 -7.38 11.53 20.77
CA ALA A 216 -7.35 12.97 20.52
C ALA A 216 -7.02 13.28 19.05
N VAL A 217 -5.98 12.64 18.49
CA VAL A 217 -5.60 12.80 17.07
C VAL A 217 -6.73 12.35 16.14
N LEU A 218 -7.42 11.25 16.46
CA LEU A 218 -8.55 10.76 15.66
C LEU A 218 -9.72 11.77 15.66
N VAL A 219 -10.04 12.35 16.81
CA VAL A 219 -11.09 13.38 16.95
C VAL A 219 -10.75 14.63 16.14
N ASP A 220 -9.50 15.09 16.22
CA ASP A 220 -9.03 16.27 15.50
C ASP A 220 -9.08 16.06 13.98
N ARG A 221 -8.60 14.91 13.49
CA ARG A 221 -8.68 14.51 12.08
C ARG A 221 -10.12 14.42 11.55
N ALA A 222 -11.07 13.99 12.39
CA ALA A 222 -12.49 13.97 12.02
C ALA A 222 -13.11 15.38 11.91
N GLY A 223 -12.43 16.41 12.43
CA GLY A 223 -13.01 17.74 12.63
C GLY A 223 -14.11 17.76 13.69
N ALA A 224 -14.05 16.84 14.65
CA ALA A 224 -15.07 16.66 15.68
C ALA A 224 -14.68 17.31 17.03
N THR A 225 -13.69 18.19 17.03
CA THR A 225 -13.23 18.92 18.21
C THR A 225 -14.33 19.83 18.75
N ALA A 226 -14.68 19.71 20.03
CA ALA A 226 -15.67 20.58 20.66
C ALA A 226 -15.21 22.04 20.64
N SER A 227 -16.14 22.97 20.47
CA SER A 227 -15.81 24.39 20.51
C SER A 227 -15.53 24.84 21.94
N LEU A 228 -14.41 25.55 22.17
CA LEU A 228 -14.07 26.15 23.45
C LEU A 228 -14.94 27.35 23.84
N ARG A 229 -16.07 27.62 23.17
CA ARG A 229 -16.93 28.76 23.49
C ARG A 229 -17.21 28.76 25.00
N ALA A 230 -16.72 29.81 25.66
CA ALA A 230 -17.06 30.10 27.04
C ALA A 230 -18.57 30.41 27.14
N PRO A 231 -19.21 30.08 28.27
CA PRO A 231 -20.51 30.66 28.59
C PRO A 231 -20.44 32.20 28.63
#